data_AF-A7NLS1-F1
#
_entry.id   AF-A7NLS1-F1
#
_cell.length_a   1.000
_cell.length_b   1.000
_cell.length_c   1.000
_cell.angle_alpha   90.00
_cell.angle_beta   90.00
_cell.angle_gamma   90.00
#
_symmetry.space_group_name_H-M   'P 1'
#
loop_
_entity.id
_entity.type
_entity.pdbx_description
1 polymer ?
#
loop_
_entity_poly.entity_id
_entity_poly.type
_entity_poly.pdbx_seq_one_letter_code
_entity_poly.pdbx_strand_id
1 'polypeptide(L)'
;MIYNSQIYELFIGDSRRRRRHKYKADKPCTEIRYAMDIHELVIEMKILERRLTLYEEKYGVLSADFYTALTAGRLARYDDYDETRADFSRWKGIYETWLRRKRAYDAQLMQRDVVDSLRIQPAY
;
A
#
# COMPACT_ATOMS: atom_id res chain seq x y z
N MET A 1 6.44 64.29 -16.92
CA MET A 1 7.16 64.00 -15.66
C MET A 1 7.98 62.75 -15.91
N ILE A 2 9.24 62.93 -16.34
CA ILE A 2 10.45 62.80 -15.50
C ILE A 2 10.62 61.32 -15.12
N TYR A 3 11.29 60.48 -15.92
CA TYR A 3 12.76 60.39 -16.12
C TYR A 3 13.54 60.48 -14.80
N ASN A 4 13.97 59.34 -14.27
CA ASN A 4 15.33 59.10 -13.79
C ASN A 4 15.34 57.77 -13.01
N SER A 5 16.03 56.75 -13.53
CA SER A 5 17.49 56.58 -13.40
C SER A 5 17.83 55.95 -12.06
N GLN A 6 18.69 54.95 -11.95
CA GLN A 6 19.65 54.42 -12.90
C GLN A 6 20.27 53.19 -12.22
N ILE A 7 20.60 52.16 -13.04
CA ILE A 7 21.93 51.51 -13.07
C ILE A 7 22.12 50.45 -11.95
N TYR A 8 22.43 49.20 -12.28
CA TYR A 8 23.59 48.81 -13.08
C TYR A 8 23.29 47.81 -14.21
N GLU A 9 23.69 48.22 -15.42
CA GLU A 9 24.09 47.29 -16.48
C GLU A 9 25.32 46.49 -16.03
N LEU A 10 25.40 45.22 -16.44
CA LEU A 10 26.64 44.68 -16.98
C LEU A 10 26.36 43.49 -17.88
N PHE A 11 26.39 43.81 -19.17
CA PHE A 11 26.53 42.90 -20.29
C PHE A 11 27.97 42.35 -20.26
N ILE A 12 28.14 41.04 -20.05
CA ILE A 12 29.21 40.29 -20.71
C ILE A 12 28.55 39.09 -21.34
N GLY A 13 28.56 39.07 -22.68
CA GLY A 13 28.21 37.89 -23.43
C GLY A 13 29.22 36.78 -23.17
N ASP A 14 28.75 35.55 -23.00
CA ASP A 14 29.43 34.44 -23.64
C ASP A 14 28.41 33.47 -24.23
N SER A 15 28.62 33.22 -25.52
CA SER A 15 27.79 32.42 -26.38
C SER A 15 28.29 30.98 -26.31
N ARG A 16 27.68 30.12 -25.48
CA ARG A 16 27.88 28.67 -25.64
C ARG A 16 26.58 27.88 -25.56
N ARG A 17 26.12 27.50 -26.76
CA ARG A 17 25.22 26.39 -27.05
C ARG A 17 25.46 25.19 -26.10
N ARG A 18 24.39 24.61 -25.57
CA ARG A 18 23.92 23.22 -25.83
C ARG A 18 23.16 22.64 -24.63
N ARG A 19 21.83 22.67 -24.72
CA ARG A 19 20.95 21.49 -24.86
C ARG A 19 19.56 21.88 -24.34
N ARG A 20 18.62 22.00 -25.28
CA ARG A 20 17.20 21.86 -24.97
C ARG A 20 16.99 20.47 -24.35
N HIS A 21 16.92 20.37 -23.03
CA HIS A 21 16.20 19.27 -22.43
C HIS A 21 14.77 19.76 -22.26
N LYS A 22 13.88 19.30 -23.14
CA LYS A 22 12.44 19.43 -22.98
C LYS A 22 12.08 18.74 -21.66
N TYR A 23 12.07 19.47 -20.55
CA TYR A 23 11.24 19.10 -19.41
C TYR A 23 9.80 19.26 -19.90
N LYS A 24 9.23 18.13 -20.34
CA LYS A 24 7.79 18.05 -20.57
C LYS A 24 7.11 18.43 -19.26
N ALA A 25 6.34 19.51 -19.37
CA ALA A 25 5.29 19.98 -18.49
C ALA A 25 4.89 19.01 -17.38
N ASP A 26 4.95 19.52 -16.15
CA ASP A 26 4.03 19.28 -15.04
C ASP A 26 3.04 18.16 -15.32
N LYS A 27 3.42 16.94 -14.96
CA LYS A 27 2.44 15.86 -14.84
C LYS A 27 1.54 16.26 -13.68
N PRO A 28 0.21 16.41 -13.87
CA PRO A 28 -0.71 16.61 -12.76
C PRO A 28 -0.48 15.48 -11.76
N CYS A 29 -0.54 15.76 -10.46
CA CYS A 29 -0.39 14.77 -9.39
C CYS A 29 -1.31 13.59 -9.67
N THR A 30 -0.77 12.58 -10.35
CA THR A 30 -1.51 11.43 -10.84
C THR A 30 -1.95 10.68 -9.62
N GLU A 31 -3.26 10.72 -9.39
CA GLU A 31 -4.03 9.81 -8.54
C GLU A 31 -3.34 8.45 -8.55
N ILE A 32 -2.70 8.11 -7.44
CA ILE A 32 -2.05 6.81 -7.25
C ILE A 32 -3.17 5.76 -7.15
N ARG A 33 -3.69 5.34 -8.31
CA ARG A 33 -4.32 4.04 -8.47
C ARG A 33 -3.23 3.08 -8.95
N TYR A 34 -2.25 2.77 -8.08
CA TYR A 34 -1.45 1.55 -8.27
C TYR A 34 -2.38 0.38 -7.98
N ALA A 35 -3.04 -0.14 -9.00
CA ALA A 35 -3.64 -1.46 -8.93
C ALA A 35 -2.48 -2.44 -8.74
N MET A 36 -2.36 -3.03 -7.54
CA MET A 36 -1.30 -3.98 -7.22
C MET A 36 -1.36 -5.20 -8.14
N ASP A 37 -0.19 -5.74 -8.48
CA ASP A 37 -0.11 -6.96 -9.26
C ASP A 37 -0.64 -8.18 -8.47
N ILE A 38 -1.19 -9.19 -9.17
CA ILE A 38 -1.74 -10.39 -8.54
C ILE A 38 -0.69 -11.16 -7.73
N HIS A 39 0.57 -11.17 -8.19
CA HIS A 39 1.67 -11.80 -7.47
C HIS A 39 2.01 -11.05 -6.19
N GLU A 40 2.02 -9.71 -6.23
CA GLU A 40 2.23 -8.87 -5.06
C GLU A 40 1.12 -9.07 -4.03
N LEU A 41 -0.14 -9.17 -4.47
CA LEU A 41 -1.27 -9.50 -3.60
C LEU A 41 -1.08 -10.83 -2.90
N VAL A 42 -0.64 -11.88 -3.61
CA VAL A 42 -0.37 -13.19 -3.01
C VAL A 42 0.75 -13.10 -1.99
N ILE A 43 1.86 -12.41 -2.29
CA ILE A 43 2.97 -12.22 -1.35
C ILE A 43 2.50 -11.49 -0.09
N GLU A 44 1.81 -10.35 -0.25
CA GLU A 44 1.29 -9.58 0.88
C GLU A 44 0.32 -10.41 1.72
N MET A 45 -0.59 -11.15 1.09
CA MET A 45 -1.51 -12.04 1.79
C MET A 45 -0.77 -13.09 2.61
N LYS A 46 0.28 -13.72 2.06
CA LYS A 46 1.07 -14.72 2.78
C LYS A 46 1.86 -14.14 3.95
N ILE A 47 2.38 -12.92 3.82
CA ILE A 47 3.04 -12.20 4.92
C ILE A 47 2.02 -11.90 6.04
N LEU A 48 0.82 -11.45 5.68
CA LEU A 48 -0.25 -11.16 6.64
C LEU A 48 -0.73 -12.44 7.33
N GLU A 49 -0.91 -13.54 6.60
CA GLU A 49 -1.26 -14.85 7.16
C GLU A 49 -0.25 -15.31 8.21
N ARG A 50 1.05 -15.23 7.92
CA ARG A 50 2.09 -15.59 8.89
C ARG A 50 2.03 -14.74 10.16
N ARG A 51 1.66 -13.47 10.05
CA ARG A 51 1.47 -12.60 11.22
C ARG A 51 0.21 -12.96 12.00
N LEU A 52 -0.87 -13.35 11.32
CA LEU A 52 -2.10 -13.82 11.94
C LEU A 52 -1.87 -15.12 12.72
N THR A 53 -1.09 -16.06 12.17
CA THR A 53 -0.77 -17.33 12.83
C THR A 53 -0.18 -17.13 14.23
N LEU A 54 0.66 -16.12 14.44
CA LEU A 54 1.20 -15.81 15.77
C LEU A 54 0.12 -15.52 16.82
N TYR A 55 -0.98 -14.89 16.40
CA TYR A 55 -2.12 -14.62 17.28
C TYR A 55 -3.02 -15.84 17.43
N GLU A 56 -3.19 -16.63 16.38
CA GLU A 56 -3.96 -17.87 16.41
C GLU A 56 -3.31 -18.88 17.36
N GLU A 57 -1.99 -19.02 17.33
CA GLU A 57 -1.22 -19.84 18.27
C GLU A 57 -1.30 -19.28 19.70
N LYS A 58 -1.20 -17.95 19.87
CA LYS A 58 -1.27 -17.30 21.18
C LYS A 58 -2.64 -17.50 21.87
N TYR A 59 -3.73 -17.39 21.12
CA TYR A 59 -5.09 -17.41 21.67
C TYR A 59 -5.84 -18.73 21.44
N GLY A 60 -5.28 -19.65 20.66
CA GLY A 60 -5.87 -20.98 20.38
C GLY A 60 -7.13 -20.95 19.52
N VAL A 61 -7.36 -19.86 18.78
CA VAL A 61 -8.55 -19.65 17.95
C VAL A 61 -8.18 -19.15 16.56
N LEU A 62 -8.90 -19.62 15.54
CA LEU A 62 -8.69 -19.15 14.17
C LEU A 62 -9.11 -17.69 14.02
N SER A 63 -8.41 -16.96 13.15
CA SER A 63 -8.65 -15.53 12.94
C SER A 63 -10.09 -15.22 12.51
N ALA A 64 -10.74 -16.11 11.76
CA ALA A 64 -12.12 -15.92 11.33
C ALA A 64 -13.13 -15.94 12.51
N ASP A 65 -12.98 -16.94 13.40
CA ASP A 65 -13.83 -17.06 14.59
C ASP A 65 -13.56 -15.93 15.57
N PHE A 66 -12.28 -15.60 15.73
CA PHE A 66 -11.85 -14.50 16.57
C PHE A 66 -12.42 -13.16 16.09
N TYR A 67 -12.45 -12.92 14.77
CA TYR A 67 -13.04 -11.71 14.19
C TYR A 67 -14.53 -11.62 14.46
N THR A 68 -15.22 -12.74 14.34
CA THR A 68 -16.65 -12.83 14.59
C THR A 68 -16.96 -12.58 16.06
N ALA A 69 -16.16 -13.13 16.98
CA ALA A 69 -16.28 -12.89 18.41
C ALA A 69 -16.00 -11.44 18.80
N LEU A 70 -14.95 -10.83 18.23
CA LEU A 70 -14.56 -9.45 18.47
C LEU A 70 -15.63 -8.48 17.96
N THR A 71 -16.10 -8.66 16.72
CA THR A 71 -17.13 -7.79 16.12
C THR A 71 -18.49 -7.93 16.82
N ALA A 72 -18.80 -9.11 17.36
CA ALA A 72 -20.00 -9.35 18.14
C ALA A 72 -19.93 -8.81 19.59
N GLY A 73 -18.81 -8.22 20.01
CA GLY A 73 -18.63 -7.72 21.38
C GLY A 73 -18.50 -8.81 22.45
N ARG A 74 -18.34 -10.09 22.07
CA ARG A 74 -18.21 -11.22 23.01
C ARG A 74 -16.92 -11.22 23.82
N LEU A 75 -15.98 -10.34 23.46
CA LEU A 75 -14.67 -10.20 24.08
C LEU A 75 -14.55 -9.00 25.03
N ALA A 76 -15.65 -8.27 25.28
CA ALA A 76 -15.65 -7.08 26.15
C ALA A 76 -15.06 -7.33 27.56
N ARG A 77 -15.18 -8.57 28.07
CA ARG A 77 -14.58 -8.99 29.36
C ARG A 77 -13.05 -8.89 29.41
N TYR A 78 -12.39 -8.73 28.27
CA TYR A 78 -10.94 -8.60 28.16
C TYR A 78 -10.48 -7.16 27.96
N ASP A 79 -11.41 -6.20 27.84
CA ASP A 79 -11.09 -4.78 27.64
C ASP A 79 -10.40 -4.15 28.85
N ASP A 80 -10.52 -4.78 30.03
CA ASP A 80 -9.85 -4.40 31.28
C ASP A 80 -8.32 -4.66 31.25
N TYR A 81 -7.82 -5.43 30.29
CA TYR A 81 -6.40 -5.75 30.14
C TYR A 81 -5.77 -4.96 29.00
N ASP A 82 -4.97 -3.94 29.32
CA ASP A 82 -4.36 -3.04 28.33
C ASP A 82 -3.52 -3.76 27.26
N GLU A 83 -2.75 -4.78 27.64
CA GLU A 83 -1.97 -5.60 26.71
C GLU A 83 -2.86 -6.33 25.69
N THR A 84 -4.01 -6.82 26.16
CA THR A 84 -4.97 -7.57 25.34
C THR A 84 -5.70 -6.64 24.38
N ARG A 85 -6.05 -5.42 24.81
CA ARG A 85 -6.67 -4.40 23.95
C ARG A 85 -5.74 -3.96 22.81
N ALA A 86 -4.46 -3.77 23.11
CA ALA A 86 -3.45 -3.40 22.10
C ALA A 86 -3.25 -4.53 21.08
N ASP A 87 -3.16 -5.78 21.54
CA ASP A 87 -3.03 -6.94 20.67
C ASP A 87 -4.26 -7.17 19.79
N PHE A 88 -5.47 -7.05 20.35
CA PHE A 88 -6.72 -7.19 19.59
C PHE A 88 -6.83 -6.14 18.50
N SER A 89 -6.48 -4.89 18.80
CA SER A 89 -6.50 -3.79 17.84
C SER A 89 -5.48 -4.02 16.71
N ARG A 90 -4.27 -4.47 17.05
CA ARG A 90 -3.21 -4.77 16.08
C ARG A 90 -3.60 -5.95 15.19
N TRP A 91 -4.07 -7.03 15.79
CA TRP A 91 -4.53 -8.21 15.07
C TRP A 91 -5.71 -7.89 14.14
N LYS A 92 -6.71 -7.13 14.61
CA LYS A 92 -7.87 -6.70 13.80
C LYS A 92 -7.43 -5.94 12.55
N GLY A 93 -6.50 -5.01 12.70
CA GLY A 93 -5.96 -4.25 11.55
C GLY A 93 -5.26 -5.15 10.52
N ILE A 94 -4.52 -6.17 10.96
CA ILE A 94 -3.89 -7.16 10.07
C ILE A 94 -4.95 -7.97 9.33
N TYR A 95 -5.95 -8.48 10.07
CA TYR A 95 -7.00 -9.33 9.51
C TYR A 95 -7.87 -8.57 8.49
N GLU A 96 -8.28 -7.35 8.79
CA GLU A 96 -9.03 -6.50 7.86
C GLU A 96 -8.21 -6.15 6.62
N THR A 97 -6.91 -5.93 6.77
CA THR A 97 -6.01 -5.71 5.63
C THR A 97 -5.93 -6.94 4.74
N TRP A 98 -5.77 -8.12 5.34
CA TRP A 98 -5.79 -9.39 4.61
C TRP A 98 -7.12 -9.60 3.87
N LEU A 99 -8.26 -9.31 4.49
CA LEU A 99 -9.57 -9.37 3.84
C LEU A 99 -9.67 -8.44 2.63
N ARG A 100 -9.14 -7.20 2.73
CA ARG A 100 -9.10 -6.27 1.59
C ARG A 100 -8.24 -6.81 0.45
N ARG A 101 -7.07 -7.39 0.76
CA ARG A 101 -6.18 -7.98 -0.25
C ARG A 101 -6.79 -9.22 -0.90
N LYS A 102 -7.44 -10.08 -0.12
CA LYS A 102 -8.17 -11.24 -0.62
C LYS A 102 -9.28 -10.83 -1.59
N ARG A 103 -10.09 -9.83 -1.23
CA ARG A 103 -11.12 -9.30 -2.14
C ARG A 103 -10.53 -8.71 -3.43
N ALA A 104 -9.40 -8.02 -3.34
CA ALA A 104 -8.71 -7.50 -4.53
C ALA A 104 -8.18 -8.63 -5.43
N TYR A 105 -7.63 -9.69 -4.83
CA TYR A 105 -7.18 -10.89 -5.52
C TYR A 105 -8.35 -11.60 -6.22
N ASP A 106 -9.44 -11.86 -5.49
CA ASP A 106 -10.64 -12.49 -6.03
C ASP A 106 -11.22 -11.67 -7.21
N ALA A 107 -11.27 -10.34 -7.07
CA ALA A 107 -11.74 -9.45 -8.14
C ALA A 107 -10.84 -9.48 -9.38
N GLN A 108 -9.51 -9.60 -9.21
CA GLN A 108 -8.59 -9.73 -10.34
C GLN A 108 -8.71 -11.10 -11.01
N LEU A 109 -8.92 -12.17 -10.24
CA LEU A 109 -9.09 -13.52 -10.75
C LEU A 109 -10.43 -13.69 -11.50
N MET A 110 -11.45 -12.90 -11.17
CA MET A 110 -12.69 -12.87 -11.94
C MET A 110 -12.52 -12.16 -13.30
N GLN A 111 -11.51 -11.30 -13.46
CA GLN A 111 -11.25 -10.54 -14.69
C GLN A 111 -10.24 -11.21 -15.62
N ARG A 112 -9.40 -12.12 -15.11
CA ARG A 112 -8.29 -12.76 -15.84
C ARG A 112 -8.35 -14.27 -15.63
N ASP A 113 -7.99 -15.04 -16.65
CA ASP A 113 -7.87 -16.48 -16.48
C ASP A 113 -6.74 -16.80 -15.48
N VAL A 114 -6.96 -17.82 -14.65
CA VAL A 114 -5.97 -18.35 -13.70
C VAL A 114 -4.70 -18.75 -14.46
N VAL A 115 -4.86 -19.36 -15.65
CA VAL A 115 -3.75 -19.85 -16.47
C VAL A 115 -2.82 -18.70 -16.89
N ASP A 116 -3.37 -17.53 -17.22
CA ASP A 116 -2.60 -16.34 -17.60
C ASP A 116 -1.88 -15.69 -16.41
N SER A 117 -2.28 -16.03 -15.19
CA SER A 117 -1.74 -15.49 -13.95
C SER A 117 -0.61 -16.37 -13.37
N LEU A 118 -0.37 -17.57 -13.92
CA LEU A 118 0.66 -18.48 -13.46
C LEU A 118 2.06 -18.02 -13.90
N ARG A 119 2.93 -17.71 -12.92
CA ARG A 119 4.37 -17.53 -13.19
C ARG A 119 5.06 -18.90 -13.19
N ILE A 120 5.14 -19.53 -14.36
CA ILE A 120 5.99 -20.70 -14.56
C ILE A 120 7.43 -20.21 -14.70
N GLN A 121 8.25 -20.43 -13.66
CA GLN A 121 9.70 -20.30 -13.80
C GLN A 121 10.22 -21.62 -14.39
N PRO A 122 10.88 -21.62 -15.55
CA PRO A 122 11.54 -22.83 -16.04
C PRO A 122 12.65 -23.19 -15.06
N ALA A 123 12.55 -24.37 -14.45
CA ALA A 123 13.67 -24.97 -13.73
C ALA A 123 14.68 -25.43 -14.78
N TYR A 124 15.85 -24.79 -14.80
CA TYR A 124 17.02 -25.26 -15.55
C TYR A 124 18.03 -25.85 -14.56
#